data_AF-A0AAN6EEL2-F1
#
_entry.id   AF-A0AAN6EEL2-F1
#
_cell.length_a   1.000
_cell.length_b   1.000
_cell.length_c   1.000
_cell.angle_alpha   90.00
_cell.angle_beta   90.00
_cell.angle_gamma   90.00
#
_symmetry.space_group_name_H-M   'P 1'
#
loop_
_entity.id
_entity.type
_entity.pdbx_description
1 polymer ?
#
loop_
_entity_poly.entity_id
_entity_poly.type
_entity_poly.pdbx_seq_one_letter_code
_entity_poly.pdbx_strand_id
1 'polypeptide(L)'
;MAVGSAAIYGLIRWIKSAYMPYIVFLAAMLHMSYSHIQRQIHERSTGAVVMDYTGAQMVFVIKVTSLAFCVYDGRPNVVHPHMSAYQRKNAISRVPGVLEYLGYVFFFAGFSVGPAFELATYRKMIALDDTRARRQLPRRAYRKLLEGAFWMVIYVAYSNVYTYQAMTKPQFYAHRSLLSSALYMCTTGLVVRSAYYTAWKMGEGACILAGLGFDGYDAHGAVQWMDIANVHVRGVELGSSLRQLIDSWNVGTNTWLRHHVYLRISRTPADGARASSTRAT
;
A
#
# COMPACT_ATOMS: atom_id res chain seq x y z
N MET A 1 -8.83 -11.98 -11.75
CA MET A 1 -9.19 -10.88 -10.82
C MET A 1 -10.70 -10.78 -10.57
N ALA A 2 -11.54 -10.52 -11.59
CA ALA A 2 -13.00 -10.40 -11.41
C ALA A 2 -13.66 -11.62 -10.76
N VAL A 3 -13.35 -12.84 -11.24
CA VAL A 3 -13.87 -14.10 -10.66
C VAL A 3 -13.46 -14.26 -9.20
N GLY A 4 -12.18 -14.03 -8.87
CA GLY A 4 -11.69 -14.06 -7.49
C GLY A 4 -12.36 -13.01 -6.59
N SER A 5 -12.66 -11.83 -7.13
CA SER A 5 -13.40 -10.77 -6.42
C SER A 5 -14.84 -11.20 -6.12
N ALA A 6 -15.54 -11.80 -7.08
CA ALA A 6 -16.90 -12.30 -6.87
C ALA A 6 -16.94 -13.42 -5.81
N ALA A 7 -15.98 -14.36 -5.86
CA ALA A 7 -15.85 -15.43 -4.87
C ALA A 7 -15.63 -14.86 -3.45
N ILE A 8 -14.70 -13.92 -3.29
CA ILE A 8 -14.42 -13.28 -2.00
C ILE A 8 -15.63 -12.49 -1.49
N TYR A 9 -16.33 -11.77 -2.35
CA TYR A 9 -17.56 -11.07 -1.96
C TYR A 9 -18.62 -12.03 -1.44
N GLY A 10 -18.81 -13.18 -2.10
CA GLY A 10 -19.70 -14.25 -1.63
C GLY A 10 -19.33 -14.74 -0.23
N LEU A 11 -18.03 -14.98 0.02
CA LEU A 11 -17.54 -15.38 1.35
C LEU A 11 -17.86 -14.33 2.43
N ILE A 12 -17.59 -13.05 2.15
CA ILE A 12 -17.89 -11.94 3.09
C ILE A 12 -19.40 -11.83 3.35
N ARG A 13 -20.22 -12.02 2.31
CA ARG A 13 -21.68 -11.82 2.37
C ARG A 13 -22.43 -12.94 3.07
N TRP A 14 -21.96 -14.19 2.96
CA TRP A 14 -22.65 -15.37 3.47
C TRP A 14 -22.08 -15.88 4.80
N ILE A 15 -20.78 -15.75 5.05
CA ILE A 15 -20.17 -16.26 6.27
C ILE A 15 -20.32 -15.26 7.43
N LYS A 16 -21.22 -15.58 8.36
CA LYS A 16 -21.46 -14.77 9.57
C LYS A 16 -20.63 -15.19 10.79
N SER A 17 -19.75 -16.17 10.63
CA SER A 17 -18.86 -16.66 11.70
C SER A 17 -17.70 -15.69 12.00
N ALA A 18 -17.07 -15.85 13.16
CA ALA A 18 -15.81 -15.18 13.52
C ALA A 18 -14.61 -15.62 12.65
N TYR A 19 -14.72 -16.78 12.00
CA TYR A 19 -13.70 -17.26 11.07
C TYR A 19 -13.75 -16.60 9.68
N MET A 20 -14.79 -15.80 9.37
CA MET A 20 -14.96 -15.15 8.07
C MET A 20 -13.70 -14.44 7.54
N PRO A 21 -13.06 -13.51 8.29
CA PRO A 21 -11.91 -12.79 7.76
C PRO A 21 -10.70 -13.70 7.51
N TYR A 22 -10.51 -14.76 8.32
CA TYR A 22 -9.44 -15.72 8.14
C TYR A 22 -9.66 -16.61 6.91
N ILE A 23 -10.90 -17.02 6.65
CA ILE A 23 -11.26 -17.77 5.43
C ILE A 23 -11.02 -16.91 4.19
N VAL A 24 -11.45 -15.64 4.21
CA VAL A 24 -11.20 -14.70 3.11
C VAL A 24 -9.70 -14.47 2.92
N PHE A 25 -8.94 -14.32 4.01
CA PHE A 25 -7.49 -14.18 3.98
C PHE A 25 -6.83 -15.39 3.32
N LEU A 26 -7.18 -16.61 3.75
CA LEU A 26 -6.64 -17.83 3.18
C LEU A 26 -6.99 -17.96 1.69
N ALA A 27 -8.25 -17.74 1.31
CA ALA A 27 -8.68 -17.81 -0.09
C ALA A 27 -7.95 -16.79 -0.98
N ALA A 28 -7.82 -15.54 -0.52
CA ALA A 28 -7.13 -14.48 -1.24
C ALA A 28 -5.64 -14.78 -1.41
N MET A 29 -4.98 -15.24 -0.34
CA MET A 29 -3.56 -15.63 -0.35
C MET A 29 -3.31 -16.84 -1.25
N LEU A 30 -4.14 -17.90 -1.18
CA LEU A 30 -3.99 -19.08 -2.04
C LEU A 30 -4.12 -18.73 -3.52
N HIS A 31 -5.07 -17.88 -3.89
CA HIS A 31 -5.23 -17.42 -5.27
C HIS A 31 -4.02 -16.62 -5.76
N MET A 32 -3.47 -15.73 -4.93
CA MET A 32 -2.25 -14.98 -5.24
C MET A 32 -1.02 -15.88 -5.33
N SER A 33 -0.84 -16.80 -4.38
CA SER A 33 0.25 -17.78 -4.38
C SER A 33 0.21 -18.66 -5.63
N TYR A 34 -0.96 -19.15 -6.03
CA TYR A 34 -1.13 -19.92 -7.27
C TYR A 34 -0.67 -19.11 -8.49
N SER A 35 -1.06 -17.84 -8.58
CA SER A 35 -0.71 -16.95 -9.69
C SER A 35 0.80 -16.70 -9.76
N HIS A 36 1.44 -16.49 -8.60
CA HIS A 36 2.90 -16.36 -8.52
C HIS A 36 3.63 -17.63 -8.92
N ILE A 37 3.19 -18.80 -8.43
CA ILE A 37 3.82 -20.08 -8.75
C ILE A 37 3.70 -20.38 -10.26
N GLN A 38 2.52 -20.18 -10.84
CA GLN A 38 2.31 -20.37 -12.28
C GLN A 38 3.22 -19.46 -13.11
N ARG A 39 3.34 -18.19 -12.72
CA ARG A 39 4.26 -17.25 -13.39
C ARG A 39 5.71 -17.70 -13.28
N GLN A 40 6.17 -18.08 -12.08
CA GLN A 40 7.56 -18.54 -11.87
C GLN A 40 7.88 -19.79 -12.71
N ILE A 41 6.95 -20.74 -12.80
CA ILE A 41 7.10 -21.95 -13.63
C ILE A 41 7.20 -21.56 -15.11
N HIS A 42 6.36 -20.64 -15.57
CA HIS A 42 6.34 -20.19 -16.96
C HIS A 42 7.60 -19.40 -17.36
N GLU A 43 8.03 -18.45 -16.53
CA GLU A 43 9.26 -17.68 -16.77
C GLU A 43 10.48 -18.60 -16.78
N ARG A 44 10.51 -19.61 -15.91
CA ARG A 44 11.55 -20.63 -15.88
C ARG A 44 11.55 -21.52 -17.13
N SER A 45 10.37 -21.91 -17.64
CA SER A 45 10.28 -22.82 -18.79
C SER A 45 10.54 -22.14 -20.13
N THR A 46 10.14 -20.87 -20.26
CA THR A 46 10.28 -20.10 -21.51
C THR A 46 11.55 -19.25 -21.57
N GLY A 47 12.15 -18.95 -20.41
CA GLY A 47 13.27 -18.00 -20.32
C GLY A 47 12.86 -16.55 -20.60
N ALA A 48 11.56 -16.28 -20.80
CA ALA A 48 11.03 -14.95 -21.09
C ALA A 48 10.34 -14.37 -19.86
N VAL A 49 10.62 -13.10 -19.54
CA VAL A 49 9.90 -12.37 -18.51
C VAL A 49 8.55 -11.92 -19.08
N VAL A 50 7.46 -12.40 -18.48
CA VAL A 50 6.09 -12.06 -18.89
C VAL A 50 5.57 -10.88 -18.07
N MET A 51 4.60 -10.16 -18.60
CA MET A 51 3.93 -9.07 -17.90
C MET A 51 3.45 -9.49 -16.50
N ASP A 52 3.87 -8.74 -15.48
CA ASP A 52 3.52 -9.02 -14.09
C ASP A 52 2.10 -8.51 -13.75
N TYR A 53 1.11 -9.39 -13.89
CA TYR A 53 -0.26 -9.12 -13.43
C TYR A 53 -0.45 -9.33 -11.91
N THR A 54 0.54 -9.95 -11.23
CA THR A 54 0.45 -10.28 -9.81
C THR A 54 0.65 -9.04 -8.92
N GLY A 55 1.28 -7.98 -9.42
CA GLY A 55 1.37 -6.69 -8.70
C GLY A 55 -0.01 -6.11 -8.33
N ALA A 56 -0.95 -6.06 -9.29
CA ALA A 56 -2.32 -5.62 -9.02
C ALA A 56 -3.07 -6.60 -8.09
N GLN A 57 -2.71 -7.89 -8.15
CA GLN A 57 -3.25 -8.92 -7.27
C GLN A 57 -2.82 -8.75 -5.81
N MET A 58 -1.59 -8.27 -5.56
CA MET A 58 -1.13 -7.94 -4.20
C MET A 58 -1.99 -6.84 -3.57
N VAL A 59 -2.23 -5.75 -4.31
CA VAL A 59 -3.09 -4.64 -3.84
C VAL A 59 -4.51 -5.12 -3.59
N PHE A 60 -5.03 -5.99 -4.47
CA PHE A 60 -6.33 -6.62 -4.30
C PHE A 60 -6.42 -7.44 -3.01
N VAL A 61 -5.43 -8.30 -2.73
CA VAL A 61 -5.39 -9.11 -1.51
C VAL A 61 -5.42 -8.22 -0.27
N ILE A 62 -4.63 -7.14 -0.24
CA ILE A 62 -4.65 -6.18 0.87
C ILE A 62 -6.06 -5.61 1.04
N LYS A 63 -6.66 -5.07 -0.03
CA LYS A 63 -7.98 -4.42 0.03
C LYS A 63 -9.10 -5.36 0.50
N VAL A 64 -9.15 -6.58 -0.02
CA VAL A 64 -10.27 -7.51 0.28
C VAL A 64 -10.13 -8.16 1.65
N THR A 65 -8.90 -8.43 2.09
CA THR A 65 -8.65 -8.97 3.44
C THR A 65 -8.87 -7.91 4.50
N SER A 66 -8.37 -6.68 4.28
CA SER A 66 -8.72 -5.52 5.11
C SER A 66 -10.23 -5.34 5.22
N LEU A 67 -10.96 -5.37 4.10
CA LEU A 67 -12.42 -5.25 4.10
C LEU A 67 -13.08 -6.33 4.95
N ALA A 68 -12.64 -7.58 4.83
CA ALA A 68 -13.20 -8.68 5.60
C ALA A 68 -13.01 -8.47 7.12
N PHE A 69 -11.83 -8.02 7.54
CA PHE A 69 -11.56 -7.67 8.93
C PHE A 69 -12.38 -6.46 9.39
N CYS A 70 -12.47 -5.40 8.58
CA CYS A 70 -13.28 -4.22 8.90
C CYS A 70 -14.79 -4.54 9.01
N VAL A 71 -15.31 -5.42 8.16
CA VAL A 71 -16.70 -5.93 8.25
C VAL A 71 -16.91 -6.76 9.51
N TYR A 72 -15.92 -7.57 9.89
CA TYR A 72 -15.97 -8.34 11.13
C TYR A 72 -15.99 -7.42 12.36
N ASP A 73 -15.09 -6.43 12.41
CA ASP A 73 -14.98 -5.46 13.49
C ASP A 73 -16.23 -4.58 13.63
N GLY A 74 -16.98 -4.35 12.55
CA GLY A 74 -18.22 -3.58 12.57
C GLY A 74 -19.46 -4.32 13.10
N ARG A 75 -19.34 -5.61 13.43
CA ARG A 75 -20.48 -6.41 13.91
C ARG A 75 -20.83 -6.04 15.36
N PRO A 76 -22.13 -5.91 15.72
CA PRO A 76 -22.54 -5.47 17.07
C PRO A 76 -21.91 -6.28 18.21
N ASN A 77 -21.77 -7.59 18.03
CA ASN A 77 -21.23 -8.50 19.06
C ASN A 77 -19.69 -8.44 19.19
N VAL A 78 -19.01 -7.74 18.28
CA VAL A 78 -17.54 -7.62 18.21
C VAL A 78 -17.10 -6.21 18.64
N VAL A 79 -18.00 -5.22 18.60
CA VAL A 79 -17.72 -3.86 19.09
C VAL A 79 -17.43 -3.91 20.59
N HIS A 80 -16.14 -4.00 20.92
CA HIS A 80 -15.64 -4.08 22.28
C HIS A 80 -14.95 -2.78 22.71
N PRO A 81 -14.95 -2.44 24.01
CA PRO A 81 -14.27 -1.25 24.53
C PRO A 81 -12.76 -1.22 24.23
N HIS A 82 -12.12 -2.39 24.03
CA HIS A 82 -10.69 -2.53 23.76
C HIS A 82 -10.30 -2.42 22.27
N MET A 83 -11.21 -2.02 21.37
CA MET A 83 -10.84 -1.78 19.98
C MET A 83 -9.84 -0.63 19.85
N SER A 84 -8.78 -0.86 19.06
CA SER A 84 -7.84 0.21 18.71
C SER A 84 -8.54 1.34 17.95
N ALA A 85 -7.99 2.56 18.05
CA ALA A 85 -8.51 3.71 17.32
C ALA A 85 -8.60 3.45 15.81
N TYR A 86 -7.63 2.71 15.25
CA TYR A 86 -7.63 2.32 13.83
C TYR A 86 -8.82 1.41 13.49
N GLN A 87 -9.07 0.36 14.28
CA GLN A 87 -10.18 -0.55 14.06
C GLN A 87 -11.52 0.19 14.16
N ARG A 88 -11.67 1.05 15.18
CA ARG A 88 -12.89 1.85 15.36
C ARG A 88 -13.15 2.80 14.18
N LYS A 89 -12.11 3.47 13.68
CA LYS A 89 -12.21 4.38 12.52
C LYS A 89 -12.65 3.65 11.24
N ASN A 90 -12.20 2.41 11.06
CA ASN A 90 -12.37 1.66 9.82
C ASN A 90 -13.42 0.54 9.90
N ALA A 91 -14.14 0.40 11.02
CA ALA A 91 -15.17 -0.61 11.20
C ALA A 91 -16.34 -0.38 10.24
N ILE A 92 -16.81 -1.47 9.61
CA ILE A 92 -17.88 -1.44 8.60
C ILE A 92 -19.08 -2.22 9.12
N SER A 93 -20.12 -1.52 9.59
CA SER A 93 -21.28 -2.15 10.22
C SER A 93 -22.14 -2.96 9.25
N ARG A 94 -22.17 -2.58 7.96
CA ARG A 94 -22.94 -3.26 6.92
C ARG A 94 -22.05 -3.61 5.75
N VAL A 95 -22.10 -4.87 5.33
CA VAL A 95 -21.44 -5.38 4.12
C VAL A 95 -21.79 -4.46 2.94
N PRO A 96 -20.79 -3.97 2.17
CA PRO A 96 -21.05 -3.11 1.02
C PRO A 96 -21.93 -3.81 -0.02
N GLY A 97 -22.69 -3.02 -0.78
CA GLY A 97 -23.38 -3.55 -1.96
C GLY A 97 -22.39 -4.01 -3.03
N VAL A 98 -22.85 -4.78 -4.02
CA VAL A 98 -21.99 -5.31 -5.10
C VAL A 98 -21.30 -4.17 -5.86
N LEU A 99 -22.04 -3.12 -6.23
CA LEU A 99 -21.49 -1.97 -6.95
C LEU A 99 -20.45 -1.22 -6.13
N GLU A 100 -20.72 -0.98 -4.85
CA GLU A 100 -19.77 -0.33 -3.94
C GLU A 100 -18.49 -1.15 -3.79
N TYR A 101 -18.63 -2.46 -3.58
CA TYR A 101 -17.50 -3.37 -3.47
C TYR A 101 -16.65 -3.40 -4.74
N LEU A 102 -17.27 -3.53 -5.91
CA LEU A 102 -16.55 -3.52 -7.19
C LEU A 102 -15.88 -2.17 -7.45
N GLY A 103 -16.56 -1.05 -7.14
CA GLY A 103 -15.98 0.29 -7.26
C GLY A 103 -14.76 0.49 -6.36
N TYR A 104 -14.80 -0.03 -5.13
CA TYR A 104 -13.67 0.03 -4.19
C TYR A 104 -12.48 -0.83 -4.64
N VAL A 105 -12.76 -2.08 -5.02
CA VAL A 105 -11.73 -3.04 -5.44
C VAL A 105 -11.07 -2.61 -6.75
N PHE A 106 -11.88 -2.25 -7.74
CA PHE A 106 -11.44 -1.83 -9.08
C PHE A 106 -11.30 -0.32 -9.22
N PHE A 107 -11.12 0.40 -8.11
CA PHE A 107 -10.89 1.84 -8.13
C PHE A 107 -9.69 2.18 -9.00
N PHE A 108 -9.94 2.78 -10.16
CA PHE A 108 -8.99 2.90 -11.28
C PHE A 108 -7.66 3.53 -10.86
N ALA A 109 -7.70 4.68 -10.18
CA ALA A 109 -6.47 5.40 -9.80
C ALA A 109 -5.56 4.60 -8.85
N GLY A 110 -6.13 3.67 -8.08
CA GLY A 110 -5.43 2.86 -7.10
C GLY A 110 -5.39 1.37 -7.40
N PHE A 111 -5.75 0.94 -8.61
CA PHE A 111 -5.89 -0.48 -8.93
C PHE A 111 -4.53 -1.17 -9.10
N SER A 112 -3.64 -0.58 -9.91
CA SER A 112 -2.38 -1.23 -10.30
C SER A 112 -1.20 -0.92 -9.38
N VAL A 113 -1.06 0.34 -8.96
CA VAL A 113 0.15 0.83 -8.27
C VAL A 113 -0.17 1.78 -7.10
N GLY A 114 -1.39 2.32 -7.03
CA GLY A 114 -1.74 3.28 -6.00
C GLY A 114 -1.76 2.69 -4.60
N PRO A 115 -1.78 3.56 -3.57
CA PRO A 115 -1.81 3.12 -2.19
C PRO A 115 -3.03 2.22 -1.92
N ALA A 116 -2.82 1.18 -1.10
CA ALA A 116 -3.93 0.45 -0.52
C ALA A 116 -4.57 1.30 0.58
N PHE A 117 -5.90 1.32 0.64
CA PHE A 117 -6.67 2.09 1.60
C PHE A 117 -7.93 1.32 1.99
N GLU A 118 -8.52 1.69 3.12
CA GLU A 118 -9.71 1.05 3.67
C GLU A 118 -11.00 1.50 2.96
N LEU A 119 -12.04 0.65 2.98
CA LEU A 119 -13.35 0.98 2.42
C LEU A 119 -13.97 2.24 3.09
N ALA A 120 -13.71 2.47 4.37
CA ALA A 120 -14.15 3.69 5.05
C ALA A 120 -13.59 4.95 4.38
N THR A 121 -12.32 4.94 3.98
CA THR A 121 -11.69 6.04 3.24
C THR A 121 -12.27 6.18 1.84
N TYR A 122 -12.58 5.06 1.18
CA TYR A 122 -13.29 5.07 -0.11
C TYR A 122 -14.66 5.75 -0.01
N ARG A 123 -15.44 5.44 1.04
CA ARG A 123 -16.74 6.07 1.30
C ARG A 123 -16.62 7.58 1.50
N LYS A 124 -15.58 8.04 2.20
CA LYS A 124 -15.32 9.48 2.36
C LYS A 124 -14.99 10.16 1.02
N MET A 125 -14.21 9.49 0.16
CA MET A 125 -13.87 10.00 -1.15
C MET A 125 -15.10 10.16 -2.06
N ILE A 126 -15.96 9.13 -2.13
CA ILE A 126 -17.18 9.21 -2.98
C ILE A 126 -18.19 10.24 -2.45
N ALA A 127 -18.22 10.46 -1.13
CA ALA A 127 -19.10 11.44 -0.49
C ALA A 127 -18.53 12.86 -0.49
N LEU A 128 -17.36 13.09 -1.11
CA LEU A 128 -16.72 14.39 -1.15
C LEU A 128 -17.51 15.35 -2.05
N ASP A 129 -18.34 16.20 -1.44
CA ASP A 129 -19.09 17.27 -2.13
C ASP A 129 -18.53 18.68 -1.85
N ASP A 130 -17.37 18.75 -1.22
CA ASP A 130 -16.81 20.01 -0.77
C ASP A 130 -16.04 20.76 -1.88
N THR A 131 -16.56 21.92 -2.30
CA THR A 131 -15.96 22.74 -3.35
C THR A 131 -14.58 23.30 -2.97
N ARG A 132 -14.35 23.64 -1.69
CA ARG A 132 -13.08 24.19 -1.20
C ARG A 132 -12.01 23.11 -1.18
N ALA A 133 -12.35 21.90 -0.77
CA ALA A 133 -11.46 20.75 -0.83
C ALA A 133 -11.13 20.39 -2.28
N ARG A 134 -12.15 20.32 -3.16
CA ARG A 134 -11.99 20.01 -4.59
C ARG A 134 -11.06 20.99 -5.31
N ARG A 135 -11.12 22.29 -5.00
CA ARG A 135 -10.21 23.31 -5.55
C ARG A 135 -8.73 23.08 -5.19
N GLN A 136 -8.44 22.42 -4.08
CA GLN A 136 -7.06 22.15 -3.66
C GLN A 136 -6.48 20.86 -4.29
N LEU A 137 -7.32 19.95 -4.80
CA LEU A 137 -6.90 18.66 -5.33
C LEU A 137 -5.89 18.77 -6.47
N PRO A 138 -6.10 19.59 -7.53
CA PRO A 138 -5.19 19.61 -8.67
C PRO A 138 -3.78 20.02 -8.26
N ARG A 139 -3.63 21.09 -7.45
CA ARG A 139 -2.32 21.56 -6.97
C ARG A 139 -1.58 20.46 -6.20
N ARG A 140 -2.28 19.68 -5.37
CA ARG A 140 -1.69 18.60 -4.57
C ARG A 140 -1.32 17.41 -5.46
N ALA A 141 -2.17 17.03 -6.40
CA ALA A 141 -1.90 15.99 -7.37
C ALA A 141 -0.70 16.33 -8.28
N TYR A 142 -0.63 17.56 -8.80
CA TYR A 142 0.49 18.01 -9.64
C TYR A 142 1.83 18.00 -8.91
N ARG A 143 1.86 18.33 -7.61
CA ARG A 143 3.10 18.19 -6.82
C ARG A 143 3.59 16.74 -6.79
N LYS A 144 2.69 15.77 -6.64
CA LYS A 144 3.03 14.34 -6.67
C LYS A 144 3.42 13.85 -8.06
N LEU A 145 2.78 14.39 -9.10
CA LEU A 145 3.20 14.15 -10.48
C LEU A 145 4.63 14.65 -10.73
N LEU A 146 4.97 15.87 -10.27
CA LEU A 146 6.32 16.44 -10.41
C LEU A 146 7.37 15.64 -9.61
N GLU A 147 7.04 15.24 -8.38
CA GLU A 147 7.89 14.33 -7.59
C GLU A 147 8.13 13.01 -8.33
N GLY A 148 7.08 12.40 -8.91
CA GLY A 148 7.21 11.17 -9.69
C GLY A 148 8.02 11.35 -10.96
N ALA A 149 7.79 12.43 -11.71
CA ALA A 149 8.52 12.76 -12.93
C ALA A 149 10.02 12.98 -12.67
N PHE A 150 10.37 13.62 -11.56
CA PHE A 150 11.76 13.77 -11.14
C PHE A 150 12.46 12.40 -10.97
N TRP A 151 11.82 11.46 -10.26
CA TRP A 151 12.38 10.11 -10.09
C TRP A 151 12.39 9.32 -11.40
N MET A 152 11.45 9.58 -12.30
CA MET A 152 11.42 8.95 -13.62
C MET A 152 12.64 9.34 -14.45
N VAL A 153 13.00 10.63 -14.45
CA VAL A 153 14.18 11.13 -15.15
C VAL A 153 15.44 10.46 -14.61
N ILE A 154 15.58 10.32 -13.30
CA ILE A 154 16.71 9.61 -12.68
C ILE A 154 16.73 8.14 -13.15
N TYR A 155 15.60 7.45 -13.11
CA TYR A 155 15.53 6.06 -13.54
C TYR A 155 15.94 5.90 -15.02
N VAL A 156 15.35 6.68 -15.92
CA VAL A 156 15.62 6.59 -17.36
C VAL A 156 17.08 6.95 -17.68
N ALA A 157 17.65 7.97 -17.02
CA ALA A 157 19.02 8.39 -17.27
C ALA A 157 20.06 7.37 -16.80
N TYR A 158 19.80 6.67 -15.69
CA TYR A 158 20.82 5.88 -15.00
C TYR A 158 20.57 4.36 -14.98
N SER A 159 19.38 3.87 -15.33
CA SER A 159 19.03 2.44 -15.25
C SER A 159 19.89 1.53 -16.11
N ASN A 160 20.37 2.00 -17.28
CA ASN A 160 21.27 1.21 -18.13
C ASN A 160 22.69 1.10 -17.57
N VAL A 161 23.12 2.09 -16.79
CA VAL A 161 24.48 2.14 -16.23
C VAL A 161 24.54 1.39 -14.91
N TYR A 162 23.56 1.62 -14.03
CA TYR A 162 23.52 1.06 -12.69
C TYR A 162 22.55 -0.13 -12.64
N THR A 163 23.09 -1.31 -12.93
CA THR A 163 22.33 -2.57 -12.90
C THR A 163 22.93 -3.56 -11.90
N TYR A 164 22.07 -4.31 -11.20
CA TYR A 164 22.50 -5.41 -10.35
C TYR A 164 23.13 -6.56 -11.14
N GLN A 165 22.74 -6.74 -12.41
CA GLN A 165 23.35 -7.74 -13.29
C GLN A 165 24.82 -7.46 -13.59
N ALA A 166 25.26 -6.19 -13.60
CA ALA A 166 26.67 -5.88 -13.72
C ALA A 166 27.48 -6.48 -12.55
N MET A 167 26.90 -6.50 -11.35
CA MET A 167 27.55 -7.03 -10.14
C MET A 167 27.66 -8.56 -10.13
N THR A 168 26.92 -9.28 -10.97
CA THR A 168 27.03 -10.75 -11.02
C THR A 168 28.20 -11.23 -11.90
N LYS A 169 28.86 -10.31 -12.62
CA LYS A 169 29.91 -10.62 -13.57
C LYS A 169 31.29 -10.55 -12.89
N PRO A 170 32.17 -11.56 -13.03
CA PRO A 170 33.52 -11.52 -12.43
C PRO A 170 34.35 -10.30 -12.81
N GLN A 171 34.17 -9.80 -14.05
CA GLN A 171 34.86 -8.62 -14.58
C GLN A 171 34.57 -7.34 -13.80
N PHE A 172 33.42 -7.27 -13.11
CA PHE A 172 33.06 -6.11 -12.30
C PHE A 172 34.00 -5.91 -11.11
N TYR A 173 34.46 -7.01 -10.51
CA TYR A 173 35.33 -6.99 -9.33
C TYR A 173 36.82 -7.00 -9.67
N ALA A 174 37.18 -7.41 -10.90
CA ALA A 174 38.58 -7.57 -11.31
C ALA A 174 39.42 -6.28 -11.15
N HIS A 175 38.80 -5.10 -11.28
CA HIS A 175 39.49 -3.80 -11.25
C HIS A 175 38.82 -2.78 -10.31
N ARG A 176 37.96 -3.21 -9.38
CA ARG A 176 37.27 -2.31 -8.44
C ARG A 176 37.67 -2.59 -7.00
N SER A 177 37.89 -1.52 -6.23
CA SER A 177 38.03 -1.63 -4.78
C SER A 177 36.69 -2.02 -4.13
N LEU A 178 36.75 -2.53 -2.89
CA LEU A 178 35.56 -2.81 -2.09
C LEU A 178 34.69 -1.56 -1.92
N LEU A 179 35.31 -0.40 -1.69
CA LEU A 179 34.59 0.87 -1.55
C LEU A 179 33.88 1.27 -2.85
N SER A 180 34.54 1.16 -4.00
CA SER A 180 33.92 1.44 -5.30
C SER A 180 32.73 0.52 -5.56
N SER A 181 32.86 -0.76 -5.22
CA SER A 181 31.80 -1.75 -5.34
C SER A 181 30.62 -1.45 -4.41
N ALA A 182 30.88 -1.05 -3.17
CA ALA A 182 29.86 -0.66 -2.21
C ALA A 182 29.10 0.61 -2.64
N LEU A 183 29.81 1.63 -3.12
CA LEU A 183 29.21 2.86 -3.65
C LEU A 183 28.36 2.56 -4.90
N TYR A 184 28.85 1.70 -5.79
CA TYR A 184 28.08 1.25 -6.95
C TYR A 184 26.81 0.50 -6.53
N MET A 185 26.89 -0.36 -5.52
CA MET A 185 25.73 -1.09 -4.98
C MET A 185 24.68 -0.12 -4.39
N CYS A 186 25.10 0.85 -3.59
CA CYS A 186 24.20 1.84 -2.98
C CYS A 186 23.53 2.71 -4.04
N THR A 187 24.30 3.19 -5.02
CA THR A 187 23.77 3.99 -6.15
C THR A 187 22.83 3.18 -7.04
N THR A 188 23.17 1.92 -7.33
CA THR A 188 22.27 0.98 -8.03
C THR A 188 20.97 0.80 -7.27
N GLY A 189 21.02 0.65 -5.94
CA GLY A 189 19.82 0.58 -5.12
C GLY A 189 18.92 1.81 -5.26
N LEU A 190 19.50 3.01 -5.21
CA LEU A 190 18.75 4.27 -5.40
C LEU A 190 18.12 4.35 -6.79
N VAL A 191 18.89 4.04 -7.85
CA VAL A 191 18.41 4.05 -9.23
C VAL A 191 17.26 3.05 -9.41
N VAL A 192 17.40 1.81 -8.93
CA VAL A 192 16.32 0.82 -9.03
C VAL A 192 15.09 1.24 -8.21
N ARG A 193 15.27 1.79 -7.00
CA ARG A 193 14.15 2.31 -6.20
C ARG A 193 13.42 3.49 -6.85
N SER A 194 14.11 4.30 -7.65
CA SER A 194 13.49 5.44 -8.34
C SER A 194 12.35 5.04 -9.29
N ALA A 195 12.37 3.82 -9.86
CA ALA A 195 11.23 3.27 -10.61
C ALA A 195 9.99 3.11 -9.73
N TYR A 196 10.15 2.58 -8.50
CA TYR A 196 9.06 2.46 -7.53
C TYR A 196 8.58 3.83 -7.05
N TYR A 197 9.50 4.77 -6.78
CA TYR A 197 9.14 6.14 -6.40
C TYR A 197 8.32 6.83 -7.48
N THR A 198 8.70 6.67 -8.74
CA THR A 198 7.94 7.19 -9.89
C THR A 198 6.51 6.65 -9.86
N ALA A 199 6.38 5.33 -9.87
CA ALA A 199 5.10 4.66 -10.02
C ALA A 199 4.17 4.95 -8.82
N TRP A 200 4.70 4.90 -7.59
CA TRP A 200 3.94 5.22 -6.37
C TRP A 200 3.58 6.70 -6.28
N LYS A 201 4.47 7.64 -6.62
CA LYS A 201 4.15 9.08 -6.55
C LYS A 201 3.13 9.50 -7.61
N MET A 202 3.21 8.95 -8.81
CA MET A 202 2.19 9.19 -9.82
C MET A 202 0.83 8.57 -9.41
N GLY A 203 0.83 7.35 -8.87
CA GLY A 203 -0.37 6.70 -8.33
C GLY A 203 -1.00 7.46 -7.17
N GLU A 204 -0.18 7.95 -6.22
CA GLU A 204 -0.62 8.86 -5.16
C GLU A 204 -1.28 10.12 -5.74
N GLY A 205 -0.64 10.76 -6.73
CA GLY A 205 -1.20 11.94 -7.39
C GLY A 205 -2.56 11.68 -8.05
N ALA A 206 -2.71 10.56 -8.74
CA ALA A 206 -3.98 10.16 -9.35
C ALA A 206 -5.08 9.90 -8.30
N CYS A 207 -4.74 9.23 -7.19
CA CYS A 207 -5.65 9.02 -6.07
C CYS A 207 -6.08 10.35 -5.42
N ILE A 208 -5.13 11.28 -5.19
CA ILE A 208 -5.43 12.62 -4.68
C ILE A 208 -6.38 13.33 -5.63
N LEU A 209 -6.12 13.31 -6.94
CA LEU A 209 -6.95 14.00 -7.92
C LEU A 209 -8.41 13.49 -7.90
N ALA A 210 -8.61 12.20 -7.64
CA ALA A 210 -9.93 11.60 -7.46
C ALA A 210 -10.61 11.94 -6.11
N GLY A 211 -9.92 12.67 -5.21
CA GLY A 211 -10.45 13.08 -3.91
C GLY A 211 -10.04 12.18 -2.74
N LEU A 212 -9.18 11.19 -2.97
CA LEU A 212 -8.74 10.29 -1.90
C LEU A 212 -7.85 11.06 -0.91
N GLY A 213 -8.09 10.84 0.39
CA GLY A 213 -7.31 11.42 1.48
C GLY A 213 -7.96 12.65 2.15
N PHE A 214 -9.17 13.07 1.77
CA PHE A 214 -9.89 14.09 2.53
C PHE A 214 -10.33 13.54 3.91
N ASP A 215 -10.04 14.26 5.00
CA ASP A 215 -10.42 13.86 6.37
C ASP A 215 -11.25 14.91 7.12
N GLY A 216 -11.78 15.92 6.41
CA GLY A 216 -12.63 16.95 7.00
C GLY A 216 -11.91 18.29 7.22
N TYR A 217 -12.22 18.95 8.34
CA TYR A 217 -11.74 20.29 8.68
C TYR A 217 -11.11 20.30 10.07
N ASP A 218 -10.10 21.14 10.25
CA ASP A 218 -9.50 21.39 11.56
C ASP A 218 -10.33 22.39 12.39
N ALA A 219 -9.92 22.60 13.64
CA ALA A 219 -10.55 23.55 14.55
C ALA A 219 -10.50 25.01 14.03
N HIS A 220 -9.64 25.31 13.06
CA HIS A 220 -9.48 26.63 12.44
C HIS A 220 -10.19 26.72 11.08
N GLY A 221 -10.95 25.70 10.68
CA GLY A 221 -11.67 25.65 9.41
C GLY A 221 -10.77 25.44 8.19
N ALA A 222 -9.54 24.97 8.33
CA ALA A 222 -8.69 24.55 7.22
C ALA A 222 -8.96 23.09 6.84
N VAL A 223 -8.83 22.77 5.55
CA VAL A 223 -9.07 21.42 5.03
C VAL A 223 -7.97 20.47 5.53
N GLN A 224 -8.37 19.40 6.22
CA GLN A 224 -7.48 18.34 6.66
C GLN A 224 -7.39 17.22 5.63
N TRP A 225 -6.18 16.69 5.50
CA TRP A 225 -5.87 15.63 4.55
C TRP A 225 -5.10 14.52 5.25
N MET A 226 -5.60 13.30 5.13
CA MET A 226 -4.85 12.09 5.45
C MET A 226 -3.66 11.94 4.52
N ASP A 227 -2.57 11.44 5.11
CA ASP A 227 -1.45 10.96 4.33
C ASP A 227 -1.79 9.61 3.69
N ILE A 228 -1.85 9.59 2.37
CA ILE A 228 -2.07 8.38 1.57
C ILE A 228 -0.78 7.94 0.87
N ALA A 229 0.37 8.49 1.27
CA ALA A 229 1.63 8.14 0.66
C ALA A 229 1.94 6.65 0.84
N ASN A 230 2.32 5.97 -0.25
CA ASN A 230 2.83 4.61 -0.15
C ASN A 230 4.34 4.61 0.14
N VAL A 231 5.02 5.75 -0.03
CA VAL A 231 6.44 5.90 0.25
C VAL A 231 6.83 7.29 0.72
N HIS A 232 7.70 7.37 1.72
CA HIS A 232 8.34 8.61 2.16
C HIS A 232 9.81 8.59 1.73
N VAL A 233 10.11 9.10 0.53
CA VAL A 233 11.44 8.96 -0.09
C VAL A 233 12.59 9.42 0.82
N ARG A 234 12.42 10.57 1.51
CA ARG A 234 13.42 11.05 2.47
C ARG A 234 13.63 10.09 3.64
N GLY A 235 12.55 9.49 4.16
CA GLY A 235 12.65 8.52 5.25
C GLY A 235 13.29 7.20 4.81
N VAL A 236 13.18 6.86 3.52
CA VAL A 236 13.83 5.67 2.95
C VAL A 236 15.32 5.91 2.73
N GLU A 237 15.70 7.04 2.12
CA GLU A 237 17.09 7.29 1.73
C GLU A 237 17.96 7.88 2.85
N LEU A 238 17.34 8.63 3.78
CA LEU A 238 18.04 9.31 4.89
C LEU A 238 17.64 8.75 6.26
N GLY A 239 16.95 7.60 6.29
CA GLY A 239 16.52 6.98 7.54
C GLY A 239 17.71 6.57 8.42
N SER A 240 17.67 6.95 9.69
CA SER A 240 18.75 6.64 10.65
C SER A 240 18.60 5.26 11.30
N SER A 241 17.46 4.60 11.11
CA SER A 241 17.16 3.28 11.67
C SER A 241 16.40 2.40 10.69
N LEU A 242 16.57 1.08 10.82
CA LEU A 242 15.81 0.10 10.03
C LEU A 242 14.31 0.24 10.24
N ARG A 243 13.87 0.59 11.45
CA ARG A 243 12.47 0.84 11.75
C ARG A 243 11.91 2.00 10.92
N GLN A 244 12.63 3.11 10.84
CA GLN A 244 12.22 4.26 10.03
C GLN A 244 12.17 3.93 8.54
N LEU A 245 13.11 3.11 8.06
CA LEU A 245 13.12 2.61 6.68
C LEU A 245 11.85 1.81 6.38
N ILE A 246 11.51 0.84 7.25
CA ILE A 246 10.29 0.03 7.11
C ILE A 246 9.06 0.92 7.17
N ASP A 247 8.93 1.79 8.17
CA ASP A 247 7.78 2.68 8.33
C ASP A 247 7.62 3.65 7.13
N SER A 248 8.68 3.90 6.36
CA SER A 248 8.69 4.81 5.21
C SER A 248 8.52 4.13 3.84
N TRP A 249 8.65 2.80 3.75
CA TRP A 249 8.61 2.06 2.50
C TRP A 249 7.37 1.17 2.41
N ASN A 250 6.59 1.26 1.32
CA ASN A 250 5.37 0.48 1.12
C ASN A 250 4.40 0.59 2.33
N VAL A 251 4.14 1.84 2.72
CA VAL A 251 3.40 2.23 3.94
C VAL A 251 2.02 1.56 4.02
N GLY A 252 1.31 1.44 2.90
CA GLY A 252 0.00 0.78 2.88
C GLY A 252 0.07 -0.70 3.25
N THR A 253 1.09 -1.42 2.74
CA THR A 253 1.33 -2.83 3.09
C THR A 253 1.75 -2.97 4.55
N ASN A 254 2.62 -2.10 5.05
CA ASN A 254 3.03 -2.13 6.47
C ASN A 254 1.87 -1.83 7.41
N THR A 255 0.99 -0.88 7.05
CA THR A 255 -0.23 -0.58 7.79
C THR A 255 -1.16 -1.78 7.83
N TRP A 256 -1.36 -2.46 6.69
CA TRP A 256 -2.13 -3.70 6.61
C TRP A 256 -1.53 -4.82 7.47
N LEU A 257 -0.24 -5.11 7.32
CA LEU A 257 0.45 -6.13 8.13
C LEU A 257 0.35 -5.82 9.62
N ARG A 258 0.51 -4.55 10.02
CA ARG A 258 0.42 -4.14 11.42
C ARG A 258 -0.98 -4.37 11.99
N HIS A 259 -2.01 -3.84 11.34
CA HIS A 259 -3.36 -3.79 11.91
C HIS A 259 -4.21 -5.04 11.65
N HIS A 260 -3.94 -5.76 10.56
CA HIS A 260 -4.75 -6.91 10.16
C HIS A 260 -4.05 -8.26 10.35
N VAL A 261 -2.73 -8.27 10.60
CA VAL A 261 -1.97 -9.50 10.86
C VAL A 261 -1.33 -9.44 12.25
N TYR A 262 -0.33 -8.59 12.46
CA TYR A 262 0.49 -8.56 13.66
C TYR A 262 -0.34 -8.32 14.93
N LEU A 263 -1.06 -7.19 15.02
CA LEU A 263 -1.85 -6.82 16.20
C LEU A 263 -3.01 -7.78 16.49
N ARG A 264 -3.43 -8.57 15.49
CA ARG A 264 -4.50 -9.57 15.67
C ARG A 264 -3.98 -10.91 16.17
N ILE A 265 -2.70 -11.20 15.94
CA ILE A 265 -2.02 -12.41 16.44
C ILE A 265 -1.40 -12.12 17.82
N SER A 266 -0.77 -10.97 17.99
CA SER A 266 -0.21 -10.55 19.27
C SER A 266 -1.36 -10.20 20.22
N ARG A 267 -1.64 -11.06 21.20
CA ARG A 267 -2.65 -10.85 22.26
C ARG A 267 -2.28 -9.74 23.26
N THR A 268 -1.36 -8.85 22.91
CA THR A 268 -0.89 -7.81 23.83
C THR A 268 -2.01 -6.78 23.99
N PRO A 269 -2.55 -6.59 25.22
CA PRO A 269 -3.56 -5.57 25.47
C PRO A 269 -3.01 -4.21 25.03
N ALA A 270 -3.89 -3.35 24.53
CA ALA A 270 -3.59 -2.02 23.99
C ALA A 270 -2.93 -1.01 24.97
N ASP A 271 -2.43 -1.46 26.12
CA ASP A 271 -1.84 -0.62 27.18
C ASP A 271 -0.29 -0.57 27.17
N GLY A 272 0.37 -1.23 26.21
CA GLY A 272 1.83 -1.27 26.12
C GLY A 272 2.49 -0.15 25.31
N ALA A 273 1.74 0.61 24.51
CA ALA A 273 2.29 1.72 23.72
C ALA A 273 2.35 3.02 24.55
N ARG A 274 3.02 2.97 25.72
CA ARG A 274 3.42 4.20 26.42
C ARG A 274 4.39 4.97 25.53
N ALA A 275 3.96 6.19 25.19
CA ALA A 275 4.76 7.37 24.89
C ALA A 275 6.25 7.12 24.60
N SER A 276 6.60 6.93 23.32
CA SER A 276 7.89 7.43 22.80
C SER A 276 7.66 8.83 22.22
N SER A 277 7.18 9.74 23.06
CA SER A 277 7.39 11.17 22.83
C SER A 277 8.80 11.49 23.32
N THR A 278 9.81 11.19 22.51
CA THR A 278 11.10 11.84 22.68
C THR A 278 10.90 13.26 22.14
N ARG A 279 10.45 14.16 23.03
CA ARG A 279 10.73 15.58 22.87
C ARG A 279 12.25 15.69 22.87
N ALA A 280 12.83 15.98 21.72
CA ALA A 280 14.16 16.55 21.65
C ALA A 280 14.05 17.96 22.22
N THR A 281 14.61 18.14 23.42
CA THR A 281 15.21 19.41 23.85
C THR A 281 16.39 19.74 22.97
#